data_AF-A0A934NRF0-F1
#
_entry.id   AF-A0A934NRF0-F1
#
_cell.length_a   1.000
_cell.length_b   1.000
_cell.length_c   1.000
_cell.angle_alpha   90.00
_cell.angle_beta   90.00
_cell.angle_gamma   90.00
#
_symmetry.space_group_name_H-M   'P 1'
#
loop_
_entity.id
_entity.type
_entity.pdbx_description
1 polymer ?
#
loop_
_entity_poly.entity_id
_entity_poly.type
_entity_poly.pdbx_seq_one_letter_code
_entity_poly.pdbx_strand_id
1 'polypeptide(L)'
;MTTTTKSRFSWVSAGVEAWRKFWFEPQSAATLGFIRIAYGVLAIVWTVSLLPDLHDLFGESGVQPKAAPGDYQWSVLNIWSGDIAVWAVWGTLMVGSIALTLGWHSRLAALLVFVCMVSFQRRDIYVFNSGDVLVRMEALMLALAPCGAALSLDRRRTAGSFWSAQLRAPWVIRLMQVQLSLIYLVTVHGKVAGTTWNDGTAVAYALQLRDLQNFAAPEWLWTSPFFMNVATWGTLLVELALGVFVWNKRLRPYVLIAGVVMHLMILTSLAVAFFSFAMFILYLSFVSPETAMRWAENLSGRALRDRSRKVVGVLGREGKAAAAEPVAAVEPRSADATQSADDADEPARSRHRRELAEAESSRLQEKSSRRSRRRAKAADPEPVDYYADAPEAFTPPEAIEPNPPGQRRFDAFSRD
;
A
#
# COMPACT_ATOMS: atom_id res chain seq x y z
N MET A 1 -27.28 42.84 29.49
CA MET A 1 -28.08 42.01 28.57
C MET A 1 -27.22 41.63 27.38
N THR A 2 -26.62 40.44 27.37
CA THR A 2 -25.88 39.89 26.23
C THR A 2 -26.71 38.75 25.65
N THR A 3 -27.55 39.09 24.68
CA THR A 3 -28.29 38.14 23.84
C THR A 3 -27.28 37.28 23.08
N THR A 4 -27.10 36.05 23.54
CA THR A 4 -26.40 34.99 22.83
C THR A 4 -27.28 34.55 21.67
N THR A 5 -27.02 35.12 20.49
CA THR A 5 -27.58 34.67 19.22
C THR A 5 -27.02 33.28 18.94
N LYS A 6 -27.62 32.22 19.49
CA LYS A 6 -27.34 30.84 19.08
C LYS A 6 -27.76 30.72 17.62
N SER A 7 -26.76 30.78 16.74
CA SER A 7 -26.91 30.70 15.29
C SER A 7 -27.80 29.53 14.90
N ARG A 8 -28.83 29.81 14.08
CA ARG A 8 -29.79 28.85 13.51
C ARG A 8 -29.14 27.74 12.64
N PHE A 9 -27.82 27.76 12.50
CA PHE A 9 -27.03 26.80 11.71
C PHE A 9 -26.05 25.95 12.53
N SER A 10 -26.21 25.86 13.86
CA SER A 10 -25.30 25.09 14.73
C SER A 10 -25.13 23.61 14.33
N TRP A 11 -26.16 22.99 13.76
CA TRP A 11 -26.11 21.61 13.26
C TRP A 11 -25.32 21.49 11.95
N VAL A 12 -25.37 22.50 11.07
CA VAL A 12 -24.57 22.56 9.84
C VAL A 12 -23.09 22.67 10.20
N SER A 13 -22.74 23.57 11.12
CA SER A 13 -21.35 23.68 11.59
C SER A 13 -20.86 22.39 12.25
N ALA A 14 -21.72 21.71 13.03
CA ALA A 14 -21.36 20.43 13.64
C ALA A 14 -21.16 19.33 12.59
N GLY A 15 -21.99 19.30 11.55
CA GLY A 15 -21.85 18.37 10.43
C GLY A 15 -20.58 18.59 9.62
N VAL A 16 -20.25 19.86 9.31
CA VAL A 16 -19.00 20.22 8.62
C VAL A 16 -17.78 19.85 9.46
N GLU A 17 -17.80 20.09 10.77
CA GLU A 17 -16.69 19.72 11.65
C GLU A 17 -16.52 18.20 11.73
N ALA A 18 -17.62 17.44 11.86
CA ALA A 18 -17.58 15.99 11.85
C ALA A 18 -17.03 15.43 10.53
N TRP A 19 -17.43 16.03 9.39
CA TRP A 19 -16.91 15.69 8.07
C TRP A 19 -15.40 15.96 7.97
N ARG A 20 -14.96 17.15 8.39
CA ARG A 20 -13.53 17.52 8.38
C ARG A 20 -12.72 16.58 9.26
N LYS A 21 -13.23 16.26 10.44
CA LYS A 21 -12.59 15.33 11.37
C LYS A 21 -12.47 13.93 10.78
N PHE A 22 -13.55 13.42 10.19
CA PHE A 22 -13.58 12.08 9.59
C PHE A 22 -12.53 11.89 8.49
N TRP A 23 -12.42 12.87 7.57
CA TRP A 23 -11.55 12.80 6.40
C TRP A 23 -10.12 13.29 6.66
N PHE A 24 -9.94 14.32 7.48
CA PHE A 24 -8.70 15.10 7.52
C PHE A 24 -8.02 15.21 8.88
N GLU A 25 -8.63 14.73 9.97
CA GLU A 25 -7.96 14.72 11.28
C GLU A 25 -6.66 13.90 11.18
N PRO A 26 -5.47 14.51 11.42
CA PRO A 26 -4.21 13.82 11.24
C PRO A 26 -4.10 12.57 12.14
N GLN A 27 -3.76 11.45 11.53
CA GLN A 27 -3.56 10.17 12.20
C GLN A 27 -2.23 9.55 11.76
N SER A 28 -1.71 8.60 12.53
CA SER A 28 -0.49 7.88 12.16
C SER A 28 -0.69 7.16 10.82
N ALA A 29 0.24 7.37 9.88
CA ALA A 29 0.26 6.70 8.59
C ALA A 29 0.67 5.21 8.66
N ALA A 30 0.85 4.63 9.86
CA ALA A 30 1.29 3.25 10.03
C ALA A 30 0.39 2.24 9.30
N THR A 31 -0.93 2.36 9.41
CA THR A 31 -1.89 1.51 8.69
C THR A 31 -1.67 1.57 7.18
N LEU A 32 -1.48 2.77 6.62
CA LEU A 32 -1.18 2.97 5.20
C LEU A 32 0.16 2.32 4.79
N GLY A 33 1.16 2.33 5.69
CA GLY A 33 2.43 1.64 5.48
C GLY A 33 2.25 0.12 5.34
N PHE A 34 1.42 -0.51 6.18
CA PHE A 34 1.09 -1.93 6.05
C PHE A 34 0.29 -2.25 4.80
N ILE A 35 -0.71 -1.42 4.46
CA ILE A 35 -1.48 -1.54 3.22
C ILE A 35 -0.53 -1.49 2.01
N ARG A 36 0.39 -0.51 1.98
CA ARG A 36 1.39 -0.40 0.90
C ARG A 36 2.25 -1.65 0.77
N ILE A 37 2.76 -2.20 1.89
CA ILE A 37 3.60 -3.40 1.86
C ILE A 37 2.80 -4.60 1.36
N ALA A 38 1.59 -4.83 1.92
CA ALA A 38 0.73 -5.94 1.53
C ALA A 38 0.33 -5.85 0.04
N TYR A 39 -0.06 -4.65 -0.41
CA TYR A 39 -0.37 -4.39 -1.81
C TYR A 39 0.84 -4.56 -2.73
N GLY A 40 2.01 -4.06 -2.34
CA GLY A 40 3.23 -4.22 -3.13
C GLY A 40 3.59 -5.71 -3.32
N VAL A 41 3.44 -6.52 -2.28
CA VAL A 41 3.61 -7.98 -2.37
C VAL A 41 2.56 -8.60 -3.31
N LEU A 42 1.29 -8.21 -3.17
CA LEU A 42 0.24 -8.67 -4.08
C LEU A 42 0.54 -8.31 -5.54
N ALA A 43 1.00 -7.09 -5.80
CA ALA A 43 1.36 -6.64 -7.14
C ALA A 43 2.56 -7.43 -7.71
N ILE A 44 3.55 -7.81 -6.89
CA ILE A 44 4.62 -8.73 -7.32
C ILE A 44 4.03 -10.08 -7.73
N VAL A 45 3.18 -10.69 -6.89
CA VAL A 45 2.56 -11.98 -7.20
C VAL A 45 1.71 -11.91 -8.47
N TRP A 46 0.91 -10.85 -8.61
CA TRP A 46 0.12 -10.56 -9.82
C TRP A 46 1.00 -10.42 -11.07
N THR A 47 2.17 -9.78 -10.94
CA THR A 47 3.10 -9.63 -12.06
C THR A 47 3.74 -10.96 -12.43
N VAL A 48 4.13 -11.77 -11.44
CA VAL A 48 4.70 -13.11 -11.66
C VAL A 48 3.66 -14.04 -12.28
N SER A 49 2.38 -13.95 -11.91
CA SER A 49 1.35 -14.82 -12.47
C SER A 49 1.09 -14.59 -13.95
N LEU A 50 1.46 -13.43 -14.50
CA LEU A 50 1.41 -13.19 -15.95
C LEU A 50 2.52 -13.91 -16.71
N LEU A 51 3.62 -14.28 -16.05
CA LEU A 51 4.84 -14.74 -16.71
C LEU A 51 4.67 -16.01 -17.57
N PRO A 52 3.92 -17.05 -17.13
CA PRO A 52 3.81 -18.29 -17.90
C PRO A 52 3.21 -18.10 -19.30
N ASP A 53 2.19 -17.25 -19.40
CA ASP A 53 1.41 -17.05 -20.62
C ASP A 53 1.58 -15.64 -21.21
N LEU A 54 2.64 -14.92 -20.80
CA LEU A 54 2.82 -13.49 -21.12
C LEU A 54 2.84 -13.24 -22.63
N HIS A 55 3.58 -14.07 -23.37
CA HIS A 55 3.72 -13.95 -24.83
C HIS A 55 2.48 -14.48 -25.54
N ASP A 56 1.95 -15.61 -25.11
CA ASP A 56 0.77 -16.26 -25.70
C ASP A 56 -0.49 -15.40 -25.57
N LEU A 57 -0.61 -14.61 -24.49
CA LEU A 57 -1.75 -13.72 -24.30
C LEU A 57 -1.52 -12.33 -24.91
N PHE A 58 -0.35 -11.71 -24.66
CA PHE A 58 -0.16 -10.28 -24.93
C PHE A 58 0.83 -9.97 -26.06
N GLY A 59 1.61 -10.95 -26.51
CA GLY A 59 2.61 -10.79 -27.57
C GLY A 59 2.01 -10.47 -28.93
N GLU A 60 2.86 -10.19 -29.92
CA GLU A 60 2.48 -9.85 -31.29
C GLU A 60 1.73 -10.98 -32.01
N SER A 61 2.01 -12.24 -31.64
CA SER A 61 1.32 -13.43 -32.10
C SER A 61 0.33 -14.00 -31.07
N GLY A 62 0.07 -13.26 -29.99
CA GLY A 62 -0.80 -13.71 -28.91
C GLY A 62 -2.28 -13.67 -29.29
N VAL A 63 -3.14 -14.14 -28.38
CA VAL A 63 -4.61 -14.18 -28.58
C VAL A 63 -5.18 -12.79 -28.89
N GLN A 64 -4.70 -11.76 -28.21
CA GLN A 64 -5.07 -10.36 -28.48
C GLN A 64 -3.82 -9.47 -28.62
N PRO A 65 -3.25 -9.37 -29.84
CA PRO A 65 -2.03 -8.62 -30.10
C PRO A 65 -2.27 -7.11 -30.27
N LYS A 66 -3.52 -6.64 -30.14
CA LYS A 66 -3.89 -5.23 -30.07
C LYS A 66 -5.06 -5.06 -29.12
N ALA A 67 -5.08 -3.95 -28.38
CA ALA A 67 -6.22 -3.63 -27.54
C ALA A 67 -7.47 -3.45 -28.41
N ALA A 68 -8.63 -3.85 -27.90
CA ALA A 68 -9.90 -3.58 -28.57
C ALA A 68 -10.07 -2.06 -28.74
N PRO A 69 -10.43 -1.57 -29.94
CA PRO A 69 -10.68 -0.16 -30.15
C PRO A 69 -11.87 0.28 -29.31
N GLY A 70 -11.72 1.39 -28.59
CA GLY A 70 -12.77 1.97 -27.79
C GLY A 70 -12.50 3.44 -27.52
N ASP A 71 -13.54 4.25 -27.59
CA ASP A 71 -13.42 5.69 -27.34
C ASP A 71 -12.87 5.96 -25.94
N TYR A 72 -11.97 6.94 -25.84
CA TYR A 72 -11.36 7.38 -24.59
C TYR A 72 -10.57 6.30 -23.82
N GLN A 73 -10.15 5.22 -24.49
CA GLN A 73 -9.27 4.21 -23.89
C GLN A 73 -7.80 4.50 -24.16
N TRP A 74 -7.03 4.72 -23.09
CA TRP A 74 -5.58 4.93 -23.15
C TRP A 74 -4.83 3.85 -22.39
N SER A 75 -3.70 3.39 -22.96
CA SER A 75 -2.78 2.45 -22.32
C SER A 75 -1.42 2.48 -23.04
N VAL A 76 -0.33 2.13 -22.34
CA VAL A 76 1.03 2.10 -22.93
C VAL A 76 1.10 1.06 -24.05
N LEU A 77 0.50 -0.11 -23.83
CA LEU A 77 0.48 -1.22 -24.80
C LEU A 77 -0.47 -0.97 -26.00
N ASN A 78 -1.33 0.05 -25.92
CA ASN A 78 -2.10 0.51 -27.08
C ASN A 78 -1.25 1.38 -28.02
N ILE A 79 -0.35 2.19 -27.45
CA ILE A 79 0.56 3.05 -28.21
C ILE A 79 1.73 2.22 -28.78
N TRP A 80 2.34 1.36 -27.94
CA TRP A 80 3.45 0.48 -28.30
C TRP A 80 3.06 -0.98 -28.05
N SER A 81 2.72 -1.69 -29.13
CA SER A 81 2.08 -3.00 -29.09
C SER A 81 3.02 -4.19 -29.30
N GLY A 82 4.31 -3.96 -29.55
CA GLY A 82 5.27 -5.01 -29.87
C GLY A 82 5.77 -5.79 -28.65
N ASP A 83 6.43 -6.92 -28.89
CA ASP A 83 6.89 -7.84 -27.84
C ASP A 83 7.86 -7.17 -26.85
N ILE A 84 8.72 -6.29 -27.36
CA ILE A 84 9.64 -5.50 -26.53
C ILE A 84 8.85 -4.62 -25.55
N ALA A 85 7.73 -4.04 -25.99
CA ALA A 85 6.89 -3.20 -25.14
C ALA A 85 6.21 -4.03 -24.04
N VAL A 86 5.74 -5.24 -24.36
CA VAL A 86 5.16 -6.17 -23.38
C VAL A 86 6.17 -6.48 -22.27
N TRP A 87 7.40 -6.87 -22.62
CA TRP A 87 8.46 -7.13 -21.66
C TRP A 87 8.90 -5.89 -20.88
N ALA A 88 8.98 -4.73 -21.54
CA ALA A 88 9.34 -3.48 -20.87
C ALA A 88 8.29 -3.05 -19.84
N VAL A 89 6.99 -3.17 -20.18
CA VAL A 89 5.88 -2.88 -19.25
C VAL A 89 5.86 -3.88 -18.11
N TRP A 90 6.08 -5.19 -18.38
CA TRP A 90 6.20 -6.21 -17.35
C TRP A 90 7.37 -5.95 -16.39
N GLY A 91 8.56 -5.66 -16.92
CA GLY A 91 9.76 -5.38 -16.13
C GLY A 91 9.59 -4.10 -15.29
N THR A 92 8.99 -3.06 -15.87
CA THR A 92 8.68 -1.82 -15.15
C THR A 92 7.67 -2.07 -14.03
N LEU A 93 6.65 -2.88 -14.28
CA LEU A 93 5.67 -3.29 -13.27
C LEU A 93 6.34 -4.06 -12.13
N MET A 94 7.24 -4.99 -12.44
CA MET A 94 7.97 -5.77 -11.42
C MET A 94 8.83 -4.87 -10.55
N VAL A 95 9.68 -4.04 -11.16
CA VAL A 95 10.56 -3.10 -10.44
C VAL A 95 9.73 -2.10 -9.64
N GLY A 96 8.65 -1.57 -10.23
CA GLY A 96 7.70 -0.68 -9.57
C GLY A 96 7.04 -1.33 -8.35
N SER A 97 6.63 -2.60 -8.45
CA SER A 97 6.00 -3.35 -7.35
C SER A 97 6.99 -3.63 -6.21
N ILE A 98 8.25 -3.96 -6.53
CA ILE A 98 9.32 -4.11 -5.54
C ILE A 98 9.62 -2.77 -4.86
N ALA A 99 9.80 -1.69 -5.63
CA ALA A 99 10.04 -0.36 -5.10
C ALA A 99 8.87 0.11 -4.22
N LEU A 100 7.63 -0.18 -4.63
CA LEU A 100 6.42 0.10 -3.86
C LEU A 100 6.39 -0.69 -2.57
N THR A 101 6.78 -1.97 -2.56
CA THR A 101 6.85 -2.83 -1.37
C THR A 101 7.88 -2.32 -0.36
N LEU A 102 9.07 -1.91 -0.84
CA LEU A 102 10.13 -1.35 0.00
C LEU A 102 9.83 0.09 0.45
N GLY A 103 8.99 0.79 -0.32
CA GLY A 103 8.61 2.17 -0.08
C GLY A 103 9.75 3.10 -0.48
N TRP A 104 10.29 2.87 -1.67
CA TRP A 104 11.30 3.69 -2.31
C TRP A 104 10.65 4.48 -3.43
N HIS A 105 10.67 5.81 -3.34
CA HIS A 105 9.90 6.70 -4.22
C HIS A 105 8.42 6.29 -4.30
N SER A 106 7.82 6.00 -3.14
CA SER A 106 6.59 5.20 -3.00
C SER A 106 5.43 5.69 -3.88
N ARG A 107 5.23 7.00 -4.02
CA ARG A 107 4.16 7.58 -4.85
C ARG A 107 4.39 7.34 -6.35
N LEU A 108 5.63 7.52 -6.81
CA LEU A 108 5.99 7.26 -8.20
C LEU A 108 5.89 5.77 -8.50
N ALA A 109 6.39 4.91 -7.59
CA ALA A 109 6.28 3.47 -7.72
C ALA A 109 4.81 3.01 -7.84
N ALA A 110 3.91 3.53 -6.99
CA ALA A 110 2.49 3.23 -7.08
C ALA A 110 1.85 3.70 -8.40
N LEU A 111 2.23 4.90 -8.89
CA LEU A 111 1.75 5.40 -10.18
C LEU A 111 2.22 4.52 -11.35
N LEU A 112 3.48 4.08 -11.35
CA LEU A 112 4.01 3.16 -12.36
C LEU A 112 3.27 1.82 -12.34
N VAL A 113 3.07 1.23 -11.15
CA VAL A 113 2.29 -0.01 -11.00
C VAL A 113 0.89 0.16 -11.56
N PHE A 114 0.20 1.26 -11.22
CA PHE A 114 -1.13 1.56 -11.76
C PHE A 114 -1.14 1.64 -13.29
N VAL A 115 -0.23 2.41 -13.89
CA VAL A 115 -0.16 2.60 -15.35
C VAL A 115 0.15 1.29 -16.07
N CYS A 116 1.07 0.48 -15.54
CA CYS A 116 1.40 -0.81 -16.14
C CYS A 116 0.22 -1.81 -16.01
N MET A 117 -0.47 -1.86 -14.87
CA MET A 117 -1.66 -2.70 -14.70
C MET A 117 -2.80 -2.27 -15.63
N VAL A 118 -3.06 -0.97 -15.79
CA VAL A 118 -3.99 -0.44 -16.80
C VAL A 118 -3.57 -0.93 -18.19
N SER A 119 -2.27 -0.91 -18.49
CA SER A 119 -1.77 -1.29 -19.81
C SER A 119 -2.03 -2.75 -20.16
N PHE A 120 -1.75 -3.68 -19.24
CA PHE A 120 -2.09 -5.10 -19.42
C PHE A 120 -3.61 -5.34 -19.46
N GLN A 121 -4.36 -4.78 -18.50
CA GLN A 121 -5.80 -5.01 -18.41
C GLN A 121 -6.61 -4.41 -19.56
N ARG A 122 -6.07 -3.41 -20.26
CA ARG A 122 -6.68 -2.84 -21.47
C ARG A 122 -6.22 -3.55 -22.74
N ARG A 123 -5.07 -4.22 -22.69
CA ARG A 123 -4.54 -4.99 -23.82
C ARG A 123 -5.43 -6.18 -24.13
N ASP A 124 -5.80 -6.93 -23.10
CA ASP A 124 -6.77 -8.02 -23.21
C ASP A 124 -7.74 -7.97 -22.04
N ILE A 125 -9.00 -7.61 -22.31
CA ILE A 125 -10.03 -7.48 -21.27
C ILE A 125 -10.65 -8.83 -20.87
N TYR A 126 -10.44 -9.89 -21.66
CA TYR A 126 -11.10 -11.18 -21.47
C TYR A 126 -10.34 -12.10 -20.51
N VAL A 127 -9.03 -11.85 -20.34
CA VAL A 127 -8.16 -12.59 -19.41
C VAL A 127 -8.45 -12.21 -17.95
N PHE A 128 -8.92 -10.99 -17.70
CA PHE A 128 -9.04 -10.44 -16.35
C PHE A 128 -10.48 -10.43 -15.84
N ASN A 129 -10.62 -10.44 -14.51
CA ASN A 129 -11.91 -10.39 -13.83
C ASN A 129 -12.02 -9.17 -12.90
N SER A 130 -13.12 -9.07 -12.15
CA SER A 130 -13.37 -7.94 -11.24
C SER A 130 -12.34 -7.82 -10.11
N GLY A 131 -11.63 -8.90 -9.75
CA GLY A 131 -10.49 -8.88 -8.85
C GLY A 131 -9.33 -8.05 -9.38
N ASP A 132 -8.99 -8.20 -10.65
CA ASP A 132 -7.93 -7.43 -11.29
C ASP A 132 -8.29 -5.94 -11.37
N VAL A 133 -9.57 -5.64 -11.60
CA VAL A 133 -10.09 -4.27 -11.56
C VAL A 133 -9.92 -3.67 -10.17
N LEU A 134 -10.20 -4.44 -9.12
CA LEU A 134 -10.04 -3.99 -7.73
C LEU A 134 -8.57 -3.75 -7.38
N VAL A 135 -7.66 -4.66 -7.75
CA VAL A 135 -6.21 -4.48 -7.57
C VAL A 135 -5.74 -3.18 -8.24
N ARG A 136 -6.17 -2.93 -9.48
CA ARG A 136 -5.87 -1.68 -10.18
C ARG A 136 -6.42 -0.44 -9.45
N MET A 137 -7.63 -0.50 -8.91
CA MET A 137 -8.22 0.61 -8.14
C MET A 137 -7.42 0.90 -6.86
N GLU A 138 -6.95 -0.13 -6.16
CA GLU A 138 -6.09 0.02 -4.98
C GLU A 138 -4.73 0.65 -5.34
N ALA A 139 -4.15 0.28 -6.49
CA ALA A 139 -2.95 0.92 -7.03
C ALA A 139 -3.14 2.44 -7.18
N LEU A 140 -4.27 2.84 -7.78
CA LEU A 140 -4.62 4.24 -7.99
C LEU A 140 -4.75 4.97 -6.65
N MET A 141 -5.44 4.38 -5.67
CA MET A 141 -5.57 4.96 -4.34
C MET A 141 -4.20 5.15 -3.67
N LEU A 142 -3.29 4.17 -3.79
CA LEU A 142 -1.93 4.28 -3.26
C LEU A 142 -1.09 5.33 -3.97
N ALA A 143 -1.28 5.55 -5.27
CA ALA A 143 -0.61 6.61 -6.03
C ALA A 143 -1.04 8.00 -5.55
N LEU A 144 -2.30 8.16 -5.15
CA LEU A 144 -2.83 9.41 -4.59
C LEU A 144 -2.42 9.62 -3.12
N ALA A 145 -2.22 8.53 -2.38
CA ALA A 145 -1.85 8.56 -0.96
C ALA A 145 -0.41 9.01 -0.69
N PRO A 146 -0.11 9.55 0.51
CA PRO A 146 1.25 9.66 1.02
C PRO A 146 1.76 8.30 1.52
N CYS A 147 1.73 7.26 0.67
CA CYS A 147 2.00 5.86 1.05
C CYS A 147 3.44 5.59 1.52
N GLY A 148 4.37 6.51 1.20
CA GLY A 148 5.73 6.52 1.73
C GLY A 148 5.89 7.15 3.11
N ALA A 149 4.81 7.60 3.78
CA ALA A 149 4.87 8.31 5.06
C ALA A 149 5.05 7.41 6.31
N ALA A 150 5.05 6.09 6.14
CA ALA A 150 5.32 5.12 7.20
C ALA A 150 5.94 3.82 6.66
N LEU A 151 6.76 3.16 7.48
CA LEU A 151 7.30 1.81 7.22
C LEU A 151 8.06 1.67 5.90
N SER A 152 8.78 2.71 5.47
CA SER A 152 9.34 2.83 4.11
C SER A 152 10.81 3.23 4.10
N LEU A 153 11.49 2.94 2.99
CA LEU A 153 12.84 3.46 2.74
C LEU A 153 12.85 5.00 2.62
N ASP A 154 11.78 5.60 2.10
CA ASP A 154 11.57 7.05 2.08
C ASP A 154 11.60 7.64 3.51
N ARG A 155 11.00 6.96 4.50
CA ARG A 155 11.07 7.34 5.91
C ARG A 155 12.45 7.13 6.52
N ARG A 156 13.11 6.02 6.19
CA ARG A 156 14.50 5.80 6.62
C ARG A 156 15.43 6.91 6.13
N ARG A 157 15.27 7.37 4.88
CA ARG A 157 16.05 8.46 4.29
C ARG A 157 15.76 9.82 4.94
N THR A 158 14.50 10.11 5.25
CA THR A 158 14.09 11.44 5.76
C THR A 158 14.15 11.59 7.28
N ALA A 159 13.91 10.52 8.03
CA ALA A 159 13.81 10.53 9.49
C ALA A 159 14.77 9.56 10.19
N GLY A 160 15.64 8.85 9.44
CA GLY A 160 16.64 7.93 10.01
C GLY A 160 16.09 6.59 10.49
N SER A 161 14.76 6.38 10.48
CA SER A 161 14.12 5.15 10.94
C SER A 161 13.04 4.66 9.97
N PHE A 162 13.17 3.40 9.55
CA PHE A 162 12.17 2.69 8.76
C PHE A 162 10.86 2.51 9.53
N TRP A 163 10.95 2.20 10.83
CA TRP A 163 9.80 1.88 11.69
C TRP A 163 9.01 3.10 12.17
N SER A 164 9.28 4.29 11.62
CA SER A 164 8.57 5.53 11.99
C SER A 164 7.35 5.78 11.10
N ALA A 165 6.35 6.48 11.63
CA ALA A 165 5.17 6.92 10.89
C ALA A 165 4.92 8.42 11.09
N GLN A 166 4.60 9.14 10.02
CA GLN A 166 4.17 10.54 10.10
C GLN A 166 2.67 10.64 10.41
N LEU A 167 2.25 11.77 10.99
CA LEU A 167 0.85 12.15 11.05
C LEU A 167 0.41 12.70 9.70
N ARG A 168 -0.63 12.12 9.11
CA ARG A 168 -1.22 12.55 7.82
C ARG A 168 -2.73 12.45 7.88
N ALA A 169 -3.40 13.28 7.07
CA ALA A 169 -4.84 13.14 6.84
C ALA A 169 -5.16 11.76 6.23
N PRO A 170 -6.05 10.96 6.83
CA PRO A 170 -6.30 9.57 6.41
C PRO A 170 -7.32 9.46 5.26
N TRP A 171 -7.49 10.51 4.45
CA TRP A 171 -8.57 10.57 3.46
C TRP A 171 -8.57 9.40 2.46
N VAL A 172 -7.40 8.91 2.05
CA VAL A 172 -7.31 7.71 1.18
C VAL A 172 -7.73 6.44 1.90
N ILE A 173 -7.34 6.28 3.17
CA ILE A 173 -7.79 5.12 3.97
C ILE A 173 -9.32 5.17 4.11
N ARG A 174 -9.91 6.36 4.34
CA ARG A 174 -11.37 6.53 4.36
C ARG A 174 -12.00 6.17 3.02
N LEU A 175 -11.38 6.54 1.91
CA LEU A 175 -11.85 6.17 0.58
C LEU A 175 -11.83 4.65 0.37
N MET A 176 -10.77 3.96 0.82
CA MET A 176 -10.70 2.49 0.81
C MET A 176 -11.80 1.85 1.68
N GLN A 177 -12.07 2.41 2.87
CA GLN A 177 -13.14 1.93 3.76
C GLN A 177 -14.53 2.10 3.15
N VAL A 178 -14.78 3.25 2.51
CA VAL A 178 -16.03 3.53 1.78
C VAL A 178 -16.14 2.59 0.57
N GLN A 179 -15.07 2.40 -0.20
CA GLN A 179 -15.04 1.45 -1.31
C GLN A 179 -15.40 0.04 -0.87
N LEU A 180 -14.81 -0.47 0.23
CA LEU A 180 -15.16 -1.78 0.78
C LEU A 180 -16.67 -1.89 1.06
N SER A 181 -17.23 -0.85 1.68
CA SER A 181 -18.65 -0.81 2.03
C SER A 181 -19.52 -0.81 0.78
N LEU A 182 -19.18 0.01 -0.21
CA LEU A 182 -19.91 0.12 -1.47
C LEU A 182 -19.85 -1.17 -2.28
N ILE A 183 -18.68 -1.81 -2.37
CA ILE A 183 -18.53 -3.12 -3.04
C ILE A 183 -19.58 -4.08 -2.49
N TYR A 184 -19.62 -4.28 -1.18
CA TYR A 184 -20.54 -5.25 -0.60
C TYR A 184 -22.00 -4.84 -0.67
N LEU A 185 -22.34 -3.58 -0.46
CA LEU A 185 -23.73 -3.12 -0.56
C LEU A 185 -24.28 -3.28 -1.98
N VAL A 186 -23.48 -2.93 -2.99
CA VAL A 186 -23.86 -3.10 -4.41
C VAL A 186 -23.92 -4.59 -4.77
N THR A 187 -22.98 -5.41 -4.28
CA THR A 187 -23.02 -6.86 -4.49
C THR A 187 -24.27 -7.49 -3.88
N VAL A 188 -24.62 -7.17 -2.63
CA VAL A 188 -25.84 -7.69 -1.99
C VAL A 188 -27.07 -7.24 -2.75
N HIS A 189 -27.15 -5.96 -3.14
CA HIS A 189 -28.26 -5.46 -3.94
C HIS A 189 -28.43 -6.24 -5.26
N GLY A 190 -27.34 -6.44 -6.00
CA GLY A 190 -27.36 -7.20 -7.25
C GLY A 190 -27.73 -8.67 -7.06
N LYS A 191 -27.27 -9.29 -5.96
CA LYS A 191 -27.58 -10.69 -5.65
C LYS A 191 -29.03 -10.90 -5.24
N VAL A 192 -29.58 -10.04 -4.39
CA VAL A 192 -30.98 -10.12 -3.94
C VAL A 192 -31.96 -9.89 -5.10
N ALA A 193 -31.56 -9.18 -6.15
CA ALA A 193 -32.35 -9.06 -7.37
C ALA A 193 -32.41 -10.37 -8.20
N GLY A 194 -31.50 -11.32 -7.97
CA GLY A 194 -31.42 -12.59 -8.68
C GLY A 194 -32.17 -13.73 -8.00
N THR A 195 -32.84 -14.58 -8.78
CA THR A 195 -33.65 -15.71 -8.28
C THR A 195 -32.82 -16.75 -7.54
N THR A 196 -31.64 -17.12 -8.04
CA THR A 196 -30.79 -18.17 -7.44
C THR A 196 -30.32 -17.84 -6.01
N TRP A 197 -30.14 -16.56 -5.69
CA TRP A 197 -29.79 -16.14 -4.33
C TRP A 197 -30.99 -16.18 -3.39
N ASN A 198 -32.17 -15.77 -3.88
CA ASN A 198 -33.42 -15.82 -3.12
C ASN A 198 -33.83 -17.27 -2.84
N ASP A 199 -33.73 -18.16 -3.83
CA ASP A 199 -34.04 -19.58 -3.70
C ASP A 199 -32.97 -20.36 -2.91
N GLY A 200 -31.86 -19.72 -2.55
CA GLY A 200 -30.79 -20.32 -1.75
C GLY A 200 -29.93 -21.34 -2.51
N THR A 201 -29.92 -21.29 -3.84
CA THR A 201 -29.24 -22.25 -4.73
C THR A 201 -27.95 -21.71 -5.36
N ALA A 202 -27.66 -20.41 -5.23
CA ALA A 202 -26.55 -19.76 -5.92
C ALA A 202 -25.18 -20.40 -5.66
N VAL A 203 -24.87 -20.77 -4.40
CA VAL A 203 -23.59 -21.43 -4.08
C VAL A 203 -23.52 -22.83 -4.67
N ALA A 204 -24.63 -23.57 -4.71
CA ALA A 204 -24.68 -24.89 -5.35
C ALA A 204 -24.34 -24.78 -6.84
N TYR A 205 -24.92 -23.80 -7.55
CA TYR A 205 -24.59 -23.54 -8.94
C TYR A 205 -23.11 -23.19 -9.10
N ALA A 206 -22.59 -22.25 -8.32
CA ALA A 206 -21.19 -21.82 -8.41
C ALA A 206 -20.22 -23.00 -8.21
N LEU A 207 -20.49 -23.86 -7.22
CA LEU A 207 -19.66 -25.04 -6.96
C LEU A 207 -19.82 -26.15 -8.01
N GLN A 208 -20.79 -26.10 -8.92
CA GLN A 208 -20.93 -27.08 -10.00
C GLN A 208 -20.26 -26.63 -11.31
N LEU A 209 -19.82 -25.37 -11.41
CA LEU A 209 -19.00 -24.89 -12.53
C LEU A 209 -17.57 -25.42 -12.38
N ARG A 210 -17.31 -26.58 -12.99
CA ARG A 210 -16.02 -27.29 -12.91
C ARG A 210 -14.83 -26.44 -13.37
N ASP A 211 -15.03 -25.61 -14.39
CA ASP A 211 -13.97 -24.74 -14.94
C ASP A 211 -13.58 -23.61 -13.98
N LEU A 212 -14.44 -23.31 -12.99
CA LEU A 212 -14.18 -22.30 -11.97
C LEU A 212 -13.77 -22.90 -10.62
N GLN A 213 -13.57 -24.21 -10.51
CA GLN A 213 -13.15 -24.83 -9.25
C GLN A 213 -11.62 -24.85 -9.11
N ASN A 214 -11.12 -24.38 -7.96
CA ASN A 214 -9.71 -24.60 -7.59
C ASN A 214 -9.52 -26.02 -7.03
N PHE A 215 -10.30 -26.34 -5.98
CA PHE A 215 -10.35 -27.67 -5.38
C PHE A 215 -11.79 -28.15 -5.36
N ALA A 216 -12.01 -29.39 -5.82
CA ALA A 216 -13.33 -29.99 -5.82
C ALA A 216 -13.86 -30.09 -4.39
N ALA A 217 -15.03 -29.49 -4.14
CA ALA A 217 -15.73 -29.66 -2.89
C ALA A 217 -16.19 -31.12 -2.74
N PRO A 218 -16.13 -31.70 -1.53
CA PRO A 218 -16.63 -33.05 -1.29
C PRO A 218 -18.10 -33.20 -1.72
N GLU A 219 -18.46 -34.34 -2.32
CA GLU A 219 -19.79 -34.58 -2.88
C GLU A 219 -20.92 -34.33 -1.88
N TRP A 220 -20.76 -34.81 -0.65
CA TRP A 220 -21.75 -34.64 0.42
C TRP A 220 -22.04 -33.18 0.77
N LEU A 221 -21.13 -32.24 0.47
CA LEU A 221 -21.29 -30.83 0.79
C LEU A 221 -22.21 -30.14 -0.22
N TRP A 222 -21.94 -30.30 -1.52
CA TRP A 222 -22.69 -29.61 -2.58
C TRP A 222 -23.98 -30.32 -3.00
N THR A 223 -24.11 -31.61 -2.69
CA THR A 223 -25.37 -32.37 -2.88
C THR A 223 -26.39 -32.13 -1.76
N SER A 224 -25.97 -31.58 -0.62
CA SER A 224 -26.84 -31.30 0.52
C SER A 224 -27.53 -29.93 0.36
N PRO A 225 -28.86 -29.88 0.21
CA PRO A 225 -29.58 -28.60 0.10
C PRO A 225 -29.35 -27.71 1.32
N PHE A 226 -29.34 -28.31 2.52
CA PHE A 226 -29.14 -27.58 3.77
C PHE A 226 -27.82 -26.79 3.78
N PHE A 227 -26.70 -27.44 3.46
CA PHE A 227 -25.39 -26.76 3.46
C PHE A 227 -25.32 -25.68 2.37
N MET A 228 -25.91 -25.94 1.19
CA MET A 228 -25.93 -24.97 0.10
C MET A 228 -26.82 -23.75 0.38
N ASN A 229 -27.97 -23.95 1.02
CA ASN A 229 -28.83 -22.85 1.47
C ASN A 229 -28.12 -22.01 2.54
N VAL A 230 -27.53 -22.66 3.56
CA VAL A 230 -26.75 -21.98 4.60
C VAL A 230 -25.59 -21.19 4.01
N ALA A 231 -24.84 -21.75 3.06
CA ALA A 231 -23.75 -21.05 2.39
C ALA A 231 -24.25 -19.86 1.56
N THR A 232 -25.35 -20.02 0.82
CA THR A 232 -25.92 -18.98 -0.04
C THR A 232 -26.41 -17.78 0.77
N TRP A 233 -27.28 -18.00 1.75
CA TRP A 233 -27.79 -16.90 2.58
C TRP A 233 -26.76 -16.40 3.59
N GLY A 234 -25.87 -17.29 4.06
CA GLY A 234 -24.73 -16.92 4.90
C GLY A 234 -23.79 -15.94 4.20
N THR A 235 -23.54 -16.14 2.90
CA THR A 235 -22.77 -15.19 2.08
C THR A 235 -23.44 -13.82 2.06
N LEU A 236 -24.75 -13.73 1.78
CA LEU A 236 -25.49 -12.46 1.80
C LEU A 236 -25.43 -11.77 3.16
N LEU A 237 -25.58 -12.53 4.24
CA LEU A 237 -25.50 -12.00 5.61
C LEU A 237 -24.12 -11.42 5.90
N VAL A 238 -23.04 -12.14 5.56
CA VAL A 238 -21.66 -11.68 5.77
C VAL A 238 -21.35 -10.46 4.92
N GLU A 239 -21.74 -10.45 3.64
CA GLU A 239 -21.55 -9.30 2.75
C GLU A 239 -22.30 -8.06 3.26
N LEU A 240 -23.57 -8.20 3.65
CA LEU A 240 -24.32 -7.08 4.22
C LEU A 240 -23.68 -6.58 5.52
N ALA A 241 -23.20 -7.50 6.36
CA ALA A 241 -22.50 -7.14 7.59
C ALA A 241 -21.19 -6.39 7.32
N LEU A 242 -20.43 -6.78 6.29
CA LEU A 242 -19.23 -6.08 5.85
C LEU A 242 -19.56 -4.69 5.26
N GLY A 243 -20.68 -4.56 4.55
CA GLY A 243 -21.15 -3.28 4.01
C GLY A 243 -21.58 -2.27 5.07
N VAL A 244 -22.22 -2.74 6.16
CA VAL A 244 -22.88 -1.87 7.15
C VAL A 244 -22.18 -1.89 8.50
N PHE A 245 -21.99 -3.07 9.10
CA PHE A 245 -21.58 -3.21 10.50
C PHE A 245 -20.06 -3.09 10.72
N VAL A 246 -19.24 -3.09 9.65
CA VAL A 246 -17.79 -2.88 9.74
C VAL A 246 -17.41 -1.53 10.39
N TRP A 247 -18.29 -0.53 10.27
CA TRP A 247 -18.11 0.80 10.87
C TRP A 247 -18.31 0.81 12.39
N ASN A 248 -19.09 -0.14 12.92
CA ASN A 248 -19.29 -0.29 14.35
C ASN A 248 -18.05 -0.91 14.99
N LYS A 249 -17.33 -0.13 15.83
CA LYS A 249 -16.07 -0.56 16.47
C LYS A 249 -16.19 -1.86 17.28
N ARG A 250 -17.36 -2.16 17.85
CA ARG A 250 -17.61 -3.39 18.63
C ARG A 250 -17.80 -4.62 17.73
N LEU A 251 -18.53 -4.46 16.63
CA LEU A 251 -18.84 -5.56 15.71
C LEU A 251 -17.75 -5.79 14.67
N ARG A 252 -16.98 -4.75 14.33
CA ARG A 252 -15.90 -4.77 13.34
C ARG A 252 -15.01 -6.01 13.38
N PRO A 253 -14.39 -6.42 14.51
CA PRO A 253 -13.50 -7.58 14.49
C PRO A 253 -14.22 -8.86 14.05
N TYR A 254 -15.45 -9.09 14.52
CA TYR A 254 -16.24 -10.25 14.16
C TYR A 254 -16.64 -10.24 12.68
N VAL A 255 -17.05 -9.07 12.18
CA VAL A 255 -17.41 -8.86 10.77
C VAL A 255 -16.21 -9.10 9.86
N LEU A 256 -15.03 -8.57 10.21
CA LEU A 256 -13.80 -8.78 9.45
C LEU A 256 -13.35 -10.26 9.49
N ILE A 257 -13.48 -10.93 10.64
CA ILE A 257 -13.17 -12.37 10.74
C ILE A 257 -14.11 -13.19 9.85
N ALA A 258 -15.42 -12.92 9.89
CA ALA A 258 -16.39 -13.58 9.02
C ALA A 258 -16.05 -13.33 7.54
N GLY A 259 -15.69 -12.11 7.17
CA GLY A 259 -15.23 -11.78 5.84
C GLY A 259 -13.94 -12.50 5.44
N VAL A 260 -12.98 -12.67 6.35
CA VAL A 260 -11.76 -13.44 6.09
C VAL A 260 -12.08 -14.91 5.85
N VAL A 261 -12.91 -15.52 6.71
CA VAL A 261 -13.32 -16.92 6.57
C VAL A 261 -14.04 -17.14 5.24
N MET A 262 -14.99 -16.27 4.88
CA MET A 262 -15.72 -16.35 3.62
C MET A 262 -14.77 -16.28 2.41
N HIS A 263 -13.82 -15.33 2.39
CA HIS A 263 -12.86 -15.20 1.29
C HIS A 263 -11.85 -16.34 1.23
N LEU A 264 -11.47 -16.93 2.36
CA LEU A 264 -10.65 -18.13 2.38
C LEU A 264 -11.41 -19.32 1.80
N MET A 265 -12.69 -19.49 2.15
CA MET A 265 -13.55 -20.50 1.53
C MET A 265 -13.61 -20.30 0.02
N ILE A 266 -13.93 -19.09 -0.45
CA ILE A 266 -13.97 -18.75 -1.88
C ILE A 266 -12.62 -19.01 -2.54
N LEU A 267 -11.50 -18.58 -1.94
CA LEU A 267 -10.15 -18.77 -2.49
C LEU A 267 -9.81 -20.25 -2.69
N THR A 268 -10.25 -21.11 -1.76
CA THR A 268 -10.03 -22.56 -1.88
C THR A 268 -11.02 -23.24 -2.82
N SER A 269 -12.26 -22.78 -2.91
CA SER A 269 -13.29 -23.45 -3.72
C SER A 269 -13.32 -22.97 -5.17
N LEU A 270 -13.20 -21.66 -5.40
CA LEU A 270 -13.44 -21.01 -6.68
C LEU A 270 -12.20 -20.25 -7.19
N ALA A 271 -11.94 -20.37 -8.48
CA ALA A 271 -10.87 -19.72 -9.22
C ALA A 271 -11.19 -18.23 -9.50
N VAL A 272 -11.39 -17.44 -8.44
CA VAL A 272 -11.64 -15.98 -8.52
C VAL A 272 -10.33 -15.16 -8.42
N ALA A 273 -9.20 -15.83 -8.68
CA ALA A 273 -7.84 -15.29 -8.71
C ALA A 273 -7.52 -14.33 -7.55
N PHE A 274 -7.28 -13.05 -7.87
CA PHE A 274 -6.73 -12.05 -6.93
C PHE A 274 -7.77 -11.33 -6.08
N PHE A 275 -9.06 -11.60 -6.27
CA PHE A 275 -10.13 -10.87 -5.57
C PHE A 275 -10.01 -11.01 -4.04
N SER A 276 -9.85 -12.22 -3.51
CA SER A 276 -9.75 -12.44 -2.06
C SER A 276 -8.56 -11.70 -1.44
N PHE A 277 -7.41 -11.66 -2.12
CA PHE A 277 -6.23 -10.97 -1.62
C PHE A 277 -6.40 -9.45 -1.61
N ALA A 278 -7.02 -8.87 -2.64
CA ALA A 278 -7.36 -7.45 -2.67
C ALA A 278 -8.34 -7.09 -1.52
N MET A 279 -9.35 -7.94 -1.28
CA MET A 279 -10.26 -7.74 -0.15
C MET A 279 -9.56 -7.77 1.21
N PHE A 280 -8.55 -8.63 1.40
CA PHE A 280 -7.73 -8.62 2.62
C PHE A 280 -6.95 -7.32 2.80
N ILE A 281 -6.47 -6.71 1.72
CA ILE A 281 -5.82 -5.39 1.77
C ILE A 281 -6.82 -4.32 2.18
N LEU A 282 -8.03 -4.31 1.62
CA LEU A 282 -9.08 -3.40 2.07
C LEU A 282 -9.47 -3.62 3.54
N TYR A 283 -9.44 -4.86 4.06
CA TYR A 283 -9.66 -5.11 5.48
C TYR A 283 -8.61 -4.47 6.38
N LEU A 284 -7.35 -4.38 5.93
CA LEU A 284 -6.30 -3.66 6.65
C LEU A 284 -6.65 -2.18 6.84
N SER A 285 -7.44 -1.57 5.95
CA SER A 285 -7.90 -0.18 6.11
C SER A 285 -8.73 0.06 7.36
N PHE A 286 -9.34 -0.99 7.93
CA PHE A 286 -10.12 -0.92 9.17
C PHE A 286 -9.32 -1.17 10.45
N VAL A 287 -8.02 -1.51 10.32
CA VAL A 287 -7.09 -1.64 11.44
C VAL A 287 -6.76 -0.25 11.98
N SER A 288 -6.88 -0.09 13.31
CA SER A 288 -6.64 1.20 13.95
C SER A 288 -5.17 1.61 13.84
N PRO A 289 -4.87 2.92 13.65
CA PRO A 289 -3.49 3.41 13.59
C PRO A 289 -2.66 3.03 14.83
N GLU A 290 -3.28 2.98 16.01
CA GLU A 290 -2.62 2.58 17.26
C GLU A 290 -2.22 1.11 17.23
N THR A 291 -3.08 0.26 16.66
CA THR A 291 -2.81 -1.18 16.50
C THR A 291 -1.68 -1.40 15.51
N ALA A 292 -1.71 -0.69 14.38
CA ALA A 292 -0.63 -0.71 13.41
C ALA A 292 0.70 -0.22 14.00
N MET A 293 0.69 0.86 14.79
CA MET A 293 1.88 1.34 15.50
C MET A 293 2.45 0.30 16.46
N ARG A 294 1.61 -0.36 17.26
CA ARG A 294 2.05 -1.46 18.16
C ARG A 294 2.70 -2.61 17.37
N TRP A 295 2.16 -2.96 16.21
CA TRP A 295 2.79 -3.97 15.34
C TRP A 295 4.17 -3.52 14.84
N ALA A 296 4.29 -2.28 14.39
CA ALA A 296 5.56 -1.72 13.95
C ALA A 296 6.61 -1.71 15.07
N GLU A 297 6.22 -1.31 16.28
CA GLU A 297 7.07 -1.30 17.47
C GLU A 297 7.54 -2.72 17.82
N ASN A 298 6.62 -3.69 17.86
CA ASN A 298 6.93 -5.08 18.15
C ASN A 298 7.90 -5.69 17.13
N LEU A 299 7.71 -5.40 15.84
CA LEU A 299 8.61 -5.84 14.77
C LEU A 299 9.98 -5.15 14.87
N SER A 300 10.01 -3.86 15.23
CA SER A 300 11.25 -3.11 15.42
C SER A 300 12.08 -3.64 16.59
N GLY A 301 11.43 -3.97 17.72
CA GLY A 301 12.09 -4.51 18.91
C GLY A 301 12.68 -5.90 18.64
N ARG A 302 11.97 -6.74 17.88
CA ARG A 302 12.50 -8.03 17.40
C ARG A 302 13.71 -7.84 16.49
N ALA A 303 13.66 -6.90 15.54
CA ALA A 303 14.76 -6.63 14.62
C ALA A 303 16.00 -6.09 15.34
N LEU A 304 15.82 -5.18 16.32
CA LEU A 304 16.91 -4.67 17.15
C LEU A 304 17.53 -5.77 18.01
N ARG A 305 16.71 -6.61 18.64
CA ARG A 305 17.18 -7.74 19.47
C ARG A 305 17.95 -8.78 18.65
N ASP A 306 17.50 -9.09 17.42
CA ASP A 306 18.22 -9.98 16.51
C ASP A 306 19.58 -9.38 16.08
N ARG A 307 19.61 -8.07 15.80
CA ARG A 307 20.86 -7.36 15.46
C ARG A 307 21.84 -7.38 16.62
N SER A 308 21.40 -7.08 17.85
CA SER A 308 22.23 -7.16 19.05
C SER A 308 22.76 -8.58 19.28
N ARG A 309 21.92 -9.62 19.09
CA ARG A 309 22.34 -11.02 19.22
C ARG A 309 23.39 -11.42 18.18
N LYS A 310 23.26 -10.96 16.94
CA LYS A 310 24.28 -11.18 15.88
C LYS A 310 25.59 -10.48 16.19
N VAL A 311 25.56 -9.23 16.65
CA VAL A 311 26.77 -8.49 17.05
C VAL A 311 27.47 -9.18 18.21
N VAL A 312 26.73 -9.58 19.26
CA VAL A 312 27.29 -10.34 20.39
C VAL A 312 27.82 -11.71 19.94
N GLY A 313 27.14 -12.38 19.00
CA GLY A 313 27.59 -13.66 18.44
C GLY A 313 28.87 -13.54 17.61
N VAL A 314 29.05 -12.46 16.85
CA VAL A 314 30.29 -12.17 16.09
C VAL A 314 31.42 -11.83 17.04
N LEU A 315 31.21 -10.91 17.99
CA LEU A 315 32.21 -10.55 19.01
C LEU A 315 32.60 -11.74 19.89
N GLY A 316 31.65 -12.60 20.25
CA GLY A 316 31.92 -13.83 21.01
C GLY A 316 32.67 -14.89 20.20
N ARG A 317 32.58 -14.88 18.87
CA ARG A 317 33.33 -15.77 17.97
C ARG A 317 34.74 -15.25 17.73
N GLU A 318 34.92 -13.94 17.58
CA GLU A 318 36.22 -13.28 17.53
C GLU A 318 36.97 -13.41 18.86
N GLY A 319 36.28 -13.23 20.00
CA GLY A 319 36.88 -13.44 21.34
C GLY A 319 37.29 -14.89 21.61
N LYS A 320 36.56 -15.88 21.07
CA LYS A 320 36.96 -17.29 21.14
C LYS A 320 38.08 -17.66 20.16
N ALA A 321 38.15 -17.01 18.99
CA ALA A 321 39.26 -17.18 18.07
C ALA A 321 40.56 -16.57 18.62
N ALA A 322 40.48 -15.41 19.27
CA ALA A 322 41.61 -14.78 19.95
C ALA A 322 42.07 -15.56 21.20
N ALA A 323 41.15 -16.23 21.90
CA ALA A 323 41.50 -17.10 23.05
C ALA A 323 42.03 -18.49 22.65
N ALA A 324 41.97 -18.84 21.36
CA ALA A 324 42.42 -20.14 20.84
C ALA A 324 43.78 -20.08 20.13
N GLU A 325 44.43 -18.91 20.05
CA GLU A 325 45.85 -18.86 19.70
C GLU A 325 46.68 -19.34 20.90
N PRO A 326 47.45 -20.43 20.77
CA PRO A 326 48.37 -20.82 21.82
C PRO A 326 49.47 -19.76 21.86
N VAL A 327 49.56 -19.04 22.99
CA VAL A 327 50.73 -18.22 23.32
C VAL A 327 51.93 -19.17 23.34
N ALA A 328 52.71 -19.17 22.26
CA ALA A 328 53.97 -19.88 22.21
C ALA A 328 54.86 -19.33 23.33
N ALA A 329 55.25 -20.22 24.24
CA ALA A 329 56.16 -19.90 25.33
C ALA A 329 57.47 -19.37 24.75
N VAL A 330 57.72 -18.07 24.96
CA VAL A 330 59.03 -17.48 24.76
C VAL A 330 59.85 -17.80 25.99
N GLU A 331 60.84 -18.67 25.84
CA GLU A 331 61.85 -18.95 26.87
C GLU A 331 62.67 -17.68 27.19
N PRO A 332 63.10 -17.50 28.45
CA PRO A 332 63.87 -16.34 28.84
C PRO A 332 65.30 -16.49 28.34
N ARG A 333 65.69 -15.68 27.35
CA ARG A 333 67.10 -15.50 26.99
C ARG A 333 67.71 -14.39 27.84
N SER A 334 68.86 -14.72 28.40
CA SER A 334 69.70 -13.97 29.33
C SER A 334 69.95 -12.52 28.93
N ALA A 335 70.05 -11.68 29.96
CA ALA A 335 70.46 -10.29 29.90
C ALA A 335 71.77 -10.10 29.13
N ASP A 336 71.76 -9.12 28.22
CA ASP A 336 72.94 -8.32 27.98
C ASP A 336 72.54 -6.85 27.80
N ALA A 337 73.38 -5.98 28.34
CA ALA A 337 73.12 -4.57 28.55
C ALA A 337 73.19 -3.78 27.24
N THR A 338 72.21 -2.90 27.02
CA THR A 338 72.45 -1.62 26.33
C THR A 338 71.38 -0.61 26.77
N GLN A 339 71.79 0.31 27.63
CA GLN A 339 71.10 1.58 27.81
C GLN A 339 71.26 2.39 26.53
N SER A 340 70.15 2.82 25.92
CA SER A 340 70.13 4.08 25.17
C SER A 340 68.72 4.66 25.11
N ALA A 341 68.58 5.82 25.75
CA ALA A 341 67.79 6.99 25.33
C ALA A 341 66.46 6.75 24.60
N ASP A 342 65.34 6.76 25.34
CA ASP A 342 64.03 7.09 24.75
C ASP A 342 63.06 7.84 25.71
N ASP A 343 63.52 8.26 26.89
CA ASP A 343 62.66 8.91 27.91
C ASP A 343 62.54 10.46 27.77
N ALA A 344 62.86 11.02 26.60
CA ALA A 344 62.82 12.48 26.40
C ALA A 344 61.60 13.03 25.62
N ASP A 345 60.73 12.17 25.08
CA ASP A 345 59.77 12.58 24.03
C ASP A 345 58.28 12.41 24.39
N GLU A 346 57.98 11.92 25.60
CA GLU A 346 56.61 11.71 26.09
C GLU A 346 55.79 13.01 26.28
N PRO A 347 56.36 14.14 26.75
CA PRO A 347 55.61 15.39 26.92
C PRO A 347 55.15 15.98 25.58
N ALA A 348 55.96 15.84 24.52
CA ALA A 348 55.69 16.41 23.20
C ALA A 348 54.52 15.70 22.49
N ARG A 349 54.44 14.37 22.59
CA ARG A 349 53.34 13.57 22.01
C ARG A 349 52.01 13.82 22.71
N SER A 350 52.03 14.11 24.02
CA SER A 350 50.82 14.45 24.79
C SER A 350 50.27 15.83 24.43
N ARG A 351 51.14 16.81 24.17
CA ARG A 351 50.77 18.15 23.69
C ARG A 351 50.15 18.11 22.30
N HIS A 352 50.78 17.38 21.38
CA HIS A 352 50.26 17.25 20.01
C HIS A 352 48.87 16.60 19.96
N ARG A 353 48.61 15.59 20.81
CA ARG A 353 47.26 14.99 20.92
C ARG A 353 46.21 15.96 21.49
N ARG A 354 46.59 16.83 22.44
CA ARG A 354 45.68 17.86 22.97
C ARG A 354 45.33 18.91 21.93
N GLU A 355 46.32 19.38 21.17
CA GLU A 355 46.11 20.37 20.10
C GLU A 355 45.21 19.82 18.98
N LEU A 356 45.37 18.55 18.62
CA LEU A 356 44.50 17.89 17.64
C LEU A 356 43.05 17.77 18.15
N ALA A 357 42.87 17.44 19.43
CA ALA A 357 41.54 17.35 20.04
C ALA A 357 40.83 18.72 20.11
N GLU A 358 41.57 19.79 20.44
CA GLU A 358 41.04 21.16 20.48
C GLU A 358 40.72 21.72 19.09
N ALA A 359 41.53 21.37 18.08
CA ALA A 359 41.26 21.71 16.68
C ALA A 359 40.00 21.01 16.16
N GLU A 360 39.77 19.75 16.55
CA GLU A 360 38.59 18.99 16.17
C GLU A 360 37.32 19.51 16.85
N SER A 361 37.38 19.85 18.14
CA SER A 361 36.23 20.46 18.85
C SER A 361 35.84 21.81 18.27
N SER A 362 36.83 22.63 17.88
CA SER A 362 36.59 23.94 17.25
C SER A 362 35.92 23.80 15.88
N ARG A 363 36.35 22.83 15.06
CA ARG A 363 35.71 22.52 13.76
C ARG A 363 34.27 22.03 13.91
N LEU A 364 33.97 21.28 14.97
CA LEU A 364 32.62 20.80 15.25
C LEU A 364 31.69 21.93 15.72
N GLN A 365 32.18 22.85 16.55
CA GLN A 365 31.43 24.06 16.93
C GLN A 365 31.14 24.97 15.73
N GLU A 366 32.10 25.15 14.82
CA GLU A 366 31.89 25.96 13.62
C GLU A 366 30.87 25.32 12.66
N LYS A 367 30.90 23.99 12.48
CA LYS A 367 29.89 23.28 11.69
C LYS A 367 28.49 23.40 12.31
N SER A 368 28.39 23.35 13.63
CA SER A 368 27.14 23.54 14.39
C SER A 368 26.55 24.94 14.18
N SER A 369 27.38 25.99 14.29
CA SER A 369 26.94 27.38 14.13
C SER A 369 26.54 27.72 12.68
N ARG A 370 27.26 27.16 11.68
CA ARG A 370 26.86 27.28 10.27
C ARG A 370 25.50 26.60 9.99
N ARG A 371 25.23 25.46 10.65
CA ARG A 371 23.96 24.74 10.51
C ARG A 371 22.81 25.48 11.17
N SER A 372 23.02 26.12 12.33
CA SER A 372 21.98 26.93 12.97
C SER A 372 21.64 28.19 12.15
N ARG A 373 22.64 28.89 11.60
CA ARG A 373 22.42 30.04 10.70
C ARG A 373 21.65 29.68 9.43
N ARG A 374 21.97 28.53 8.80
CA ARG A 374 21.20 28.03 7.65
C ARG A 374 19.75 27.69 8.00
N ARG A 375 19.49 27.20 9.22
CA ARG A 375 18.15 26.87 9.68
C ARG A 375 17.32 28.12 10.00
N ALA A 376 17.95 29.17 10.53
CA ALA A 376 17.32 30.47 10.73
C ALA A 376 16.96 31.16 9.40
N LYS A 377 17.86 31.10 8.40
CA LYS A 377 17.59 31.68 7.07
C LYS A 377 16.49 30.95 6.27
N ALA A 378 16.19 29.69 6.61
CA ALA A 378 15.13 28.91 5.98
C ALA A 378 13.76 29.06 6.67
N ALA A 379 13.69 29.75 7.82
CA ALA A 379 12.48 29.88 8.63
C ALA A 379 11.68 31.17 8.34
N ASP A 380 12.18 32.04 7.47
CA ASP A 380 11.56 33.34 7.16
C ASP A 380 11.45 33.53 5.64
N PRO A 381 10.45 32.89 4.99
CA PRO A 381 10.10 33.25 3.61
C PRO A 381 9.26 34.53 3.63
N GLU A 382 9.67 35.54 2.86
CA GLU A 382 8.83 36.70 2.57
C GLU A 382 7.44 36.25 2.04
N PRO A 383 6.35 36.97 2.38
CA PRO A 383 5.03 36.62 1.92
C PRO A 383 4.92 36.90 0.42
N VAL A 384 4.88 35.84 -0.38
CA VAL A 384 4.55 35.91 -1.80
C VAL A 384 3.04 36.08 -1.93
N ASP A 385 2.61 37.26 -2.36
CA ASP A 385 1.21 37.57 -2.63
C ASP A 385 0.76 36.88 -3.93
N TYR A 386 0.08 35.75 -3.79
CA TYR A 386 -0.29 34.85 -4.90
C TYR A 386 -1.52 35.34 -5.69
N TYR A 387 -2.09 36.50 -5.36
CA TYR A 387 -3.36 36.99 -5.91
C TYR A 387 -3.28 38.28 -6.71
N ALA A 388 -2.09 38.78 -7.03
CA ALA A 388 -1.94 40.04 -7.76
C ALA A 388 -2.37 40.00 -9.24
N ASP A 389 -2.47 38.80 -9.86
CA ASP A 389 -2.76 38.65 -11.30
C ASP A 389 -3.88 37.61 -11.58
N ALA A 390 -5.07 37.79 -11.00
CA ALA A 390 -6.26 37.04 -11.44
C ALA A 390 -6.96 37.77 -12.60
N PRO A 391 -7.05 37.20 -13.82
CA PRO A 391 -7.83 37.78 -14.90
C PRO A 391 -9.34 37.70 -14.62
N GLU A 392 -10.08 38.67 -15.17
CA GLU A 392 -11.51 38.90 -15.00
C GLU A 392 -12.41 37.69 -15.30
N ALA A 393 -13.59 37.74 -14.67
CA ALA A 393 -14.59 36.69 -14.55
C ALA A 393 -14.92 35.89 -15.83
N PHE A 394 -14.92 34.57 -15.67
CA PHE A 394 -15.48 33.61 -16.62
C PHE A 394 -17.02 33.74 -16.68
N THR A 395 -17.55 34.20 -17.80
CA THR A 395 -18.97 34.12 -18.13
C THR A 395 -19.34 32.69 -18.59
N PRO A 396 -20.31 32.02 -17.94
CA PRO A 396 -20.72 30.68 -18.36
C PRO A 396 -21.55 30.74 -19.67
N PRO A 397 -21.44 29.74 -20.56
CA PRO A 397 -22.26 29.66 -21.76
C PRO A 397 -23.73 29.33 -21.46
N GLU A 398 -24.62 29.81 -22.33
CA GLU A 398 -26.07 29.64 -22.30
C GLU A 398 -26.53 28.19 -22.08
N ALA A 399 -27.62 28.05 -21.31
CA ALA A 399 -28.24 26.80 -20.97
C ALA A 399 -28.80 26.09 -22.22
N ILE A 400 -28.41 24.83 -22.41
CA ILE A 400 -29.04 23.92 -23.38
C ILE A 400 -30.44 23.57 -22.86
N GLU A 401 -31.48 23.89 -23.63
CA GLU A 401 -32.87 23.54 -23.33
C GLU A 401 -33.06 22.01 -23.24
N PRO A 402 -33.87 21.50 -22.30
CA PRO A 402 -34.18 20.08 -22.22
C PRO A 402 -35.15 19.66 -23.34
N ASN A 403 -34.83 18.55 -24.01
CA ASN A 403 -35.72 17.92 -24.98
C ASN A 403 -37.07 17.53 -24.35
N PRO A 404 -38.21 17.70 -25.06
CA PRO A 404 -39.52 17.33 -24.56
C PRO A 404 -39.65 15.79 -24.40
N PRO A 405 -40.43 15.31 -23.42
CA PRO A 405 -40.56 13.90 -23.13
C PRO A 405 -41.40 13.20 -24.21
N GLY A 406 -40.82 12.28 -24.99
CA GLY A 406 -41.61 11.47 -25.91
C GLY A 406 -40.92 10.65 -27.00
N GLN A 407 -39.63 10.81 -27.29
CA GLN A 407 -38.98 10.03 -28.36
C GLN A 407 -38.11 8.89 -27.82
N ARG A 408 -38.69 7.68 -27.82
CA ARG A 408 -37.94 6.41 -27.76
C ARG A 408 -37.24 6.21 -29.11
N ARG A 409 -35.91 6.11 -29.13
CA ARG A 409 -35.18 5.53 -30.26
C ARG A 409 -34.91 4.05 -29.95
N PHE A 410 -35.86 3.20 -30.35
CA PHE A 410 -35.55 1.87 -30.84
C PHE A 410 -35.34 2.03 -32.35
N ASP A 411 -34.26 1.43 -32.88
CA ASP A 411 -34.11 0.91 -34.26
C ASP A 411 -32.64 1.01 -34.69
N ALA A 412 -31.92 -0.10 -34.57
CA ALA A 412 -30.79 -0.46 -35.44
C ALA A 412 -30.31 -1.89 -35.11
N PHE A 413 -31.09 -2.91 -35.50
CA PHE A 413 -30.58 -4.24 -35.79
C PHE A 413 -31.51 -4.93 -36.80
N SER A 414 -31.32 -4.62 -38.08
CA SER A 414 -31.65 -5.54 -39.17
C SER A 414 -30.84 -5.16 -40.42
N ARG A 415 -30.14 -6.16 -40.99
CA ARG A 415 -29.45 -6.21 -42.30
C ARG A 415 -28.12 -5.44 -42.31
N ASP A 416 -26.97 -5.99 -42.70
CA ASP A 416 -26.61 -7.18 -43.49
C ASP A 416 -25.45 -7.96 -42.85
#